data_AF-A0A7X6GEE6-F1
#
_entry.id   AF-A0A7X6GEE6-F1
#
_cell.length_a   1.000
_cell.length_b   1.000
_cell.length_c   1.000
_cell.angle_alpha   90.00
_cell.angle_beta   90.00
_cell.angle_gamma   90.00
#
_symmetry.space_group_name_H-M   'P 1'
#
loop_
_entity.id
_entity.type
_entity.pdbx_description
1 polymer ?
#
loop_
_entity_poly.entity_id
_entity_poly.type
_entity_poly.pdbx_seq_one_letter_code
_entity_poly.pdbx_strand_id
1 'polypeptide(L)'
;MTNKLSLTRLQQSAHALLASVSAFAITAALLVSAMSYSTAAQAHQIKAAITTVLFNPRTENIEVMHRFNLHDAEHAVKALFDKHADIMDDVETQQQFADYVAHHFAILNAAGEPLELADVGFEVEGKHFWVYQETAEPPVLEGIKIRHDALRDLWPKQVNTLNVEGKGDIKTLTFADSVNLLEVSFKSQNSDHH
;
A
#
# COMPACT_ATOMS: atom_id res chain seq x y z
N MET A 1 -29.78 82.66 -0.51
CA MET A 1 -29.00 81.76 -1.39
C MET A 1 -28.31 80.72 -0.52
N THR A 2 -28.99 79.61 -0.25
CA THR A 2 -28.48 78.54 0.62
C THR A 2 -28.43 77.21 -0.15
N ASN A 3 -27.19 76.83 -0.42
CA ASN A 3 -26.67 75.48 -0.21
C ASN A 3 -27.13 74.29 -1.05
N LYS A 4 -27.46 74.47 -2.34
CA LYS A 4 -27.57 73.34 -3.30
C LYS A 4 -26.24 72.55 -3.46
N LEU A 5 -25.10 73.21 -3.27
CA LEU A 5 -23.75 72.63 -3.41
C LEU A 5 -23.32 71.73 -2.22
N SER A 6 -23.80 71.97 -1.00
CA SER A 6 -23.50 71.10 0.16
C SER A 6 -24.30 69.79 0.13
N LEU A 7 -25.57 69.85 -0.30
CA LEU A 7 -26.46 68.70 -0.39
C LEU A 7 -26.00 67.71 -1.47
N THR A 8 -25.53 68.21 -2.60
CA THR A 8 -24.96 67.37 -3.68
C THR A 8 -23.66 66.70 -3.26
N ARG A 9 -22.78 67.36 -2.51
CA ARG A 9 -21.57 66.74 -1.96
C ARG A 9 -21.87 65.68 -0.90
N LEU A 10 -22.85 65.90 -0.02
CA LEU A 10 -23.30 64.91 0.97
C LEU A 10 -23.94 63.68 0.31
N GLN A 11 -24.73 63.89 -0.76
CA GLN A 11 -25.30 62.79 -1.53
C GLN A 11 -24.21 62.00 -2.25
N GLN A 12 -23.24 62.65 -2.90
CA GLN A 12 -22.14 61.94 -3.57
C GLN A 12 -21.27 61.14 -2.59
N SER A 13 -20.95 61.68 -1.41
CA SER A 13 -20.18 60.94 -0.40
C SER A 13 -20.97 59.77 0.20
N ALA A 14 -22.28 59.93 0.43
CA ALA A 14 -23.14 58.83 0.85
C ALA A 14 -23.26 57.72 -0.20
N HIS A 15 -23.39 58.07 -1.49
CA HIS A 15 -23.41 57.09 -2.60
C HIS A 15 -22.06 56.39 -2.76
N ALA A 16 -20.94 57.10 -2.61
CA ALA A 16 -19.60 56.51 -2.67
C ALA A 16 -19.33 55.55 -1.49
N LEU A 17 -19.81 55.90 -0.28
CA LEU A 17 -19.72 55.04 0.91
C LEU A 17 -20.63 53.80 0.81
N LEU A 18 -21.85 53.96 0.29
CA LEU A 18 -22.77 52.83 0.02
C LEU A 18 -22.22 51.90 -1.07
N ALA A 19 -21.60 52.46 -2.12
CA ALA A 19 -20.99 51.67 -3.19
C ALA A 19 -19.75 50.89 -2.71
N SER A 20 -18.91 51.46 -1.84
CA SER A 20 -17.72 50.79 -1.31
C SER A 20 -18.05 49.69 -0.29
N VAL A 21 -19.06 49.88 0.56
CA VAL A 21 -19.59 48.84 1.47
C VAL A 21 -20.24 47.71 0.68
N SER A 22 -20.99 48.03 -0.38
CA SER A 22 -21.59 47.04 -1.27
C SER A 22 -20.54 46.24 -2.03
N ALA A 23 -19.49 46.89 -2.54
CA ALA A 23 -18.37 46.21 -3.19
C ALA A 23 -17.67 45.26 -2.21
N PHE A 24 -17.35 45.70 -0.99
CA PHE A 24 -16.72 44.84 0.02
C PHE A 24 -17.59 43.66 0.43
N ALA A 25 -18.91 43.86 0.57
CA ALA A 25 -19.86 42.79 0.86
C ALA A 25 -19.95 41.77 -0.29
N ILE A 26 -19.90 42.23 -1.55
CA ILE A 26 -19.88 41.35 -2.73
C ILE A 26 -18.57 40.56 -2.80
N THR A 27 -17.42 41.19 -2.56
CA THR A 27 -16.13 40.49 -2.55
C THR A 27 -16.04 39.47 -1.40
N ALA A 28 -16.54 39.83 -0.21
CA ALA A 28 -16.61 38.92 0.94
C ALA A 28 -17.57 37.75 0.67
N ALA A 29 -18.74 38.01 0.07
CA ALA A 29 -19.68 36.96 -0.32
C ALA A 29 -19.09 36.02 -1.38
N LEU A 30 -18.37 36.55 -2.38
CA LEU A 30 -17.67 35.73 -3.39
C LEU A 30 -16.56 34.86 -2.78
N LEU A 31 -15.81 35.38 -1.81
CA LEU A 31 -14.78 34.62 -1.08
C LEU A 31 -15.38 33.49 -0.23
N VAL A 32 -16.47 33.75 0.50
CA VAL A 32 -17.17 32.71 1.30
C VAL A 32 -17.81 31.66 0.38
N SER A 33 -18.34 32.08 -0.77
CA SER A 33 -18.88 31.16 -1.79
C SER A 33 -17.79 30.26 -2.37
N ALA A 34 -16.59 30.79 -2.61
CA ALA A 34 -15.45 30.02 -3.13
C ALA A 34 -14.91 29.00 -2.11
N MET A 35 -14.95 29.31 -0.81
CA MET A 35 -14.54 28.37 0.25
C MET A 35 -15.53 27.23 0.50
N SER A 36 -16.75 27.33 -0.04
CA SER A 36 -17.81 26.32 0.15
C SER A 36 -17.73 25.15 -0.85
N TYR A 37 -16.80 25.19 -1.80
CA TYR A 37 -16.51 24.08 -2.72
C TYR A 37 -15.40 23.17 -2.17
N SER A 38 -15.61 22.61 -0.98
CA SER A 38 -14.80 21.48 -0.53
C SER A 38 -15.32 20.22 -1.23
N THR A 39 -14.76 19.87 -2.38
CA THR A 39 -15.02 18.55 -2.96
C THR A 39 -14.48 17.52 -1.98
N ALA A 40 -15.35 16.62 -1.51
CA ALA A 40 -14.93 15.50 -0.68
C ALA A 40 -13.88 14.71 -1.47
N ALA A 41 -12.61 14.79 -1.07
CA ALA A 41 -11.57 13.95 -1.63
C ALA A 41 -11.92 12.51 -1.25
N GLN A 42 -12.41 11.74 -2.21
CA GLN A 42 -12.55 10.29 -2.09
C GLN A 42 -11.14 9.69 -2.14
N ALA A 43 -10.43 9.74 -1.01
CA ALA A 43 -9.23 8.95 -0.82
C ALA A 43 -9.71 7.49 -0.64
N HIS A 44 -9.74 6.74 -1.74
CA HIS A 44 -9.98 5.30 -1.65
C HIS A 44 -8.87 4.69 -0.77
N GLN A 45 -9.26 3.92 0.24
CA GLN A 45 -8.29 3.23 1.08
C GLN A 45 -7.44 2.30 0.20
N ILE A 46 -6.12 2.52 0.21
CA ILE A 46 -5.18 1.66 -0.51
C ILE A 46 -4.97 0.41 0.34
N LYS A 47 -5.27 -0.75 -0.25
CA LYS A 47 -4.95 -2.06 0.31
C LYS A 47 -3.47 -2.36 0.02
N ALA A 48 -2.77 -2.97 0.99
CA ALA A 48 -1.37 -3.29 0.82
C ALA A 48 -0.95 -4.52 1.64
N ALA A 49 0.06 -5.21 1.12
CA ALA A 49 0.81 -6.25 1.84
C ALA A 49 2.31 -5.96 1.75
N ILE A 50 3.06 -6.39 2.76
CA ILE A 50 4.52 -6.32 2.76
C ILE A 50 5.08 -7.73 2.91
N THR A 51 6.00 -8.10 2.03
CA THR A 51 6.71 -9.37 2.09
C THR A 51 8.20 -9.11 2.27
N THR A 52 8.86 -9.85 3.16
CA THR A 52 10.32 -9.90 3.23
C THR A 52 10.78 -11.26 2.74
N VAL A 53 11.74 -11.29 1.82
CA VAL A 53 12.49 -12.47 1.40
C VAL A 53 13.92 -12.29 1.91
N LEU A 54 14.26 -13.00 2.97
CA LEU A 54 15.53 -12.91 3.65
C LEU A 54 16.41 -14.10 3.30
N PHE A 55 17.57 -13.84 2.69
CA PHE A 55 18.63 -14.83 2.57
C PHE A 55 19.41 -14.88 3.88
N ASN A 56 19.13 -15.88 4.73
CA ASN A 56 19.63 -15.94 6.10
C ASN A 56 20.91 -16.80 6.20
N PRO A 57 22.10 -16.19 6.40
CA PRO A 57 23.36 -16.94 6.43
C PRO A 57 23.53 -17.81 7.69
N ARG A 58 22.69 -17.63 8.71
CA ARG A 58 22.74 -18.43 9.94
C ARG A 58 22.04 -19.78 9.78
N THR A 59 20.95 -19.80 9.01
CA THR A 59 20.13 -20.99 8.76
C THR A 59 20.41 -21.61 7.40
N GLU A 60 21.11 -20.89 6.51
CA GLU A 60 21.31 -21.26 5.10
C GLU A 60 19.98 -21.40 4.34
N ASN A 61 18.93 -20.75 4.85
CA ASN A 61 17.60 -20.73 4.26
C ASN A 61 17.30 -19.37 3.63
N ILE A 62 16.43 -19.41 2.62
CA ILE A 62 15.63 -18.29 2.18
C ILE A 62 14.35 -18.30 3.02
N GLU A 63 14.17 -17.29 3.86
CA GLU A 63 13.03 -17.13 4.75
C GLU A 63 12.07 -16.09 4.15
N VAL A 64 10.78 -16.42 4.08
CA VAL A 64 9.74 -15.57 3.50
C VAL A 64 8.72 -15.22 4.57
N MET A 65 8.48 -13.92 4.75
CA MET A 65 7.58 -13.39 5.76
C MET A 65 6.58 -12.46 5.09
N HIS A 66 5.33 -12.88 4.98
CA HIS A 66 4.25 -12.05 4.46
C HIS A 66 3.52 -11.37 5.60
N ARG A 67 3.26 -10.07 5.48
CA ARG A 67 2.53 -9.27 6.45
C ARG A 67 1.33 -8.61 5.81
N PHE A 68 0.14 -8.95 6.30
CA PHE A 68 -1.13 -8.38 5.90
C PHE A 68 -1.73 -7.55 7.05
N ASN A 69 -2.50 -6.51 6.74
CA ASN A 69 -3.30 -5.86 7.75
C ASN A 69 -4.39 -6.83 8.23
N LEU A 70 -4.53 -7.03 9.54
CA LEU A 70 -5.43 -8.03 10.10
C LEU A 70 -6.90 -7.76 9.73
N HIS A 71 -7.32 -6.49 9.70
CA HIS A 71 -8.68 -6.13 9.30
C HIS A 71 -8.93 -6.40 7.81
N ASP A 72 -7.91 -6.23 6.96
CA ASP A 72 -8.02 -6.59 5.55
C ASP A 72 -8.04 -8.12 5.39
N ALA A 73 -7.19 -8.86 6.10
CA ALA A 73 -7.20 -10.32 6.08
C ALA A 73 -8.57 -10.88 6.54
N GLU A 74 -9.16 -10.30 7.58
CA GLU A 74 -10.51 -10.64 8.07
C GLU A 74 -11.60 -10.42 7.00
N HIS A 75 -11.52 -9.32 6.24
CA HIS A 75 -12.43 -9.12 5.10
C HIS A 75 -12.17 -10.13 3.98
N ALA A 76 -10.91 -10.49 3.75
CA ALA A 76 -10.53 -11.41 2.69
C ALA A 76 -11.03 -12.83 2.96
N VAL A 77 -10.79 -13.38 4.16
CA VAL A 77 -11.26 -14.74 4.50
C VAL A 77 -12.78 -14.86 4.38
N LYS A 78 -13.51 -13.79 4.75
CA LYS A 78 -14.97 -13.75 4.60
C LYS A 78 -15.45 -13.72 3.17
N ALA A 79 -14.70 -13.05 2.30
CA ALA A 79 -15.02 -12.94 0.87
C ALA A 79 -14.61 -14.17 0.07
N LEU A 80 -13.49 -14.80 0.44
CA LEU A 80 -12.87 -15.89 -0.31
C LEU A 80 -13.38 -17.27 0.12
N PHE A 81 -13.70 -17.47 1.40
CA PHE A 81 -13.97 -18.80 1.95
C PHE A 81 -15.39 -18.94 2.50
N ASP A 82 -15.70 -18.26 3.61
CA ASP A 82 -17.01 -18.31 4.26
C ASP A 82 -17.33 -16.98 4.94
N LYS A 83 -18.56 -16.46 4.79
CA LYS A 83 -18.99 -15.18 5.40
C LYS A 83 -18.88 -15.11 6.94
N HIS A 84 -18.75 -16.26 7.60
CA HIS A 84 -18.58 -16.43 9.04
C HIS A 84 -17.15 -16.81 9.45
N ALA A 85 -16.21 -16.91 8.49
CA ALA A 85 -14.80 -17.11 8.78
C ALA A 85 -14.28 -16.03 9.74
N ASP A 86 -13.36 -16.41 10.63
CA ASP A 86 -12.79 -15.53 11.66
C ASP A 86 -11.28 -15.74 11.73
N ILE A 87 -10.51 -14.81 11.17
CA ILE A 87 -9.05 -14.96 11.14
C ILE A 87 -8.40 -14.65 12.50
N MET A 88 -9.14 -14.02 13.43
CA MET A 88 -8.56 -13.62 14.71
C MET A 88 -8.39 -14.82 15.64
N ASP A 89 -9.41 -15.67 15.74
CA ASP A 89 -9.47 -16.71 16.77
C ASP A 89 -9.69 -18.14 16.23
N ASP A 90 -9.92 -18.33 14.92
CA ASP A 90 -10.09 -19.67 14.32
C ASP A 90 -8.86 -20.12 13.51
N VAL A 91 -8.18 -21.13 14.03
CA VAL A 91 -6.98 -21.72 13.40
C VAL A 91 -7.25 -22.32 12.03
N GLU A 92 -8.46 -22.82 11.76
CA GLU A 92 -8.79 -23.37 10.45
C GLU A 92 -8.87 -22.25 9.41
N THR A 93 -9.56 -21.16 9.73
CA THR A 93 -9.56 -19.94 8.90
C THR A 93 -8.16 -19.38 8.68
N GLN A 94 -7.33 -19.35 9.73
CA GLN A 94 -5.94 -18.87 9.63
C GLN A 94 -5.09 -19.75 8.69
N GLN A 95 -5.21 -21.07 8.79
CA GLN A 95 -4.54 -22.02 7.89
C GLN A 95 -5.04 -21.84 6.46
N GLN A 96 -6.35 -21.73 6.22
CA GLN A 96 -6.90 -21.51 4.88
C GLN A 96 -6.35 -20.23 4.24
N PHE A 97 -6.18 -19.17 5.03
CA PHE A 97 -5.58 -17.93 4.54
C PHE A 97 -4.08 -18.08 4.25
N ALA A 98 -3.34 -18.78 5.11
CA ALA A 98 -1.93 -19.09 4.88
C ALA A 98 -1.71 -19.91 3.60
N ASP A 99 -2.53 -20.96 3.40
CA ASP A 99 -2.51 -21.78 2.19
C ASP A 99 -2.81 -20.92 0.96
N TYR A 100 -3.82 -20.05 1.02
CA TYR A 100 -4.11 -19.12 -0.06
C TYR A 100 -2.90 -18.23 -0.38
N VAL A 101 -2.24 -17.64 0.62
CA VAL A 101 -1.04 -16.82 0.41
C VAL A 101 0.08 -17.63 -0.26
N ALA A 102 0.31 -18.87 0.19
CA ALA A 102 1.30 -19.78 -0.38
C ALA A 102 1.04 -20.08 -1.87
N HIS A 103 -0.22 -20.24 -2.28
CA HIS A 103 -0.58 -20.44 -3.70
C HIS A 103 -0.35 -19.18 -4.55
N HIS A 104 -0.45 -18.00 -3.95
CA HIS A 104 -0.31 -16.68 -4.57
C HIS A 104 1.11 -16.09 -4.47
N PHE A 105 2.07 -16.91 -4.08
CA PHE A 105 3.49 -16.55 -4.00
C PHE A 105 4.37 -17.65 -4.59
N ALA A 106 5.43 -17.26 -5.29
CA ALA A 106 6.46 -18.22 -5.71
C ALA A 106 7.80 -17.52 -5.90
N ILE A 107 8.87 -18.22 -5.56
CA ILE A 107 10.23 -17.87 -5.94
C ILE A 107 10.67 -18.86 -7.02
N LEU A 108 11.19 -18.34 -8.11
CA LEU A 108 11.78 -19.10 -9.20
C LEU A 108 13.26 -18.74 -9.30
N ASN A 109 14.10 -19.69 -9.68
CA ASN A 109 15.48 -19.40 -10.04
C ASN A 109 15.55 -18.62 -11.38
N ALA A 110 16.75 -18.20 -11.78
CA ALA A 110 16.97 -17.48 -13.04
C ALA A 110 16.48 -18.26 -14.29
N ALA A 111 16.55 -19.59 -14.26
CA ALA A 111 16.04 -20.47 -15.31
C ALA A 111 14.50 -20.58 -15.34
N GLY A 112 13.81 -20.08 -14.31
CA GLY A 112 12.35 -20.14 -14.19
C GLY A 112 11.82 -21.39 -13.49
N GLU A 113 12.69 -22.18 -12.88
CA GLU A 113 12.30 -23.36 -12.10
C GLU A 113 11.92 -22.93 -10.67
N PRO A 114 10.84 -23.47 -10.09
CA PRO A 114 10.40 -23.11 -8.76
C PRO A 114 11.38 -23.58 -7.68
N LEU A 115 11.60 -22.73 -6.68
CA LEU A 115 12.15 -23.14 -5.39
C LEU A 115 10.95 -23.54 -4.52
N GLU A 116 10.86 -24.82 -4.17
CA GLU A 116 9.76 -25.33 -3.35
C GLU A 116 9.84 -24.76 -1.94
N LEU A 117 8.88 -23.91 -1.58
CA LEU A 117 8.76 -23.31 -0.26
C LEU A 117 7.98 -24.25 0.65
N ALA A 118 8.55 -24.55 1.82
CA ALA A 118 7.86 -25.22 2.90
C ALA A 118 7.10 -24.20 3.75
N ASP A 119 5.87 -24.54 4.13
CA ASP A 119 5.09 -23.72 5.06
C ASP A 119 5.63 -23.90 6.48
N VAL A 120 6.00 -22.79 7.13
CA VAL A 120 6.56 -22.77 8.49
C VAL A 120 5.44 -22.51 9.51
N GLY A 121 4.53 -21.59 9.19
CA GLY A 121 3.40 -21.27 10.04
C GLY A 121 2.82 -19.90 9.76
N PHE A 122 1.94 -19.45 10.64
CA PHE A 122 1.28 -18.16 10.59
C PHE A 122 0.99 -17.67 12.02
N GLU A 123 0.80 -16.37 12.18
CA GLU A 123 0.38 -15.82 13.46
C GLU A 123 -0.38 -14.50 13.32
N VAL A 124 -1.21 -14.21 14.32
CA VAL A 124 -1.78 -12.89 14.54
C VAL A 124 -0.86 -12.13 15.49
N GLU A 125 -0.27 -11.03 15.01
CA GLU A 125 0.59 -10.18 15.85
C GLU A 125 0.14 -8.71 15.76
N GLY A 126 -0.45 -8.23 16.85
CA GLY A 126 -0.96 -6.87 16.96
C GLY A 126 -2.05 -6.60 15.92
N LYS A 127 -1.73 -5.79 14.91
CA LYS A 127 -2.66 -5.39 13.83
C LYS A 127 -2.40 -6.11 12.51
N HIS A 128 -1.58 -7.15 12.53
CA HIS A 128 -1.17 -7.86 11.33
C HIS A 128 -1.43 -9.35 11.44
N PHE A 129 -1.65 -9.95 10.27
CA PHE A 129 -1.58 -11.39 10.08
C PHE A 129 -0.29 -11.70 9.32
N TRP A 130 0.46 -12.68 9.81
CA TRP A 130 1.72 -13.10 9.24
C TRP A 130 1.63 -14.51 8.67
N VAL A 131 2.29 -14.75 7.54
CA VAL A 131 2.48 -16.08 6.95
C VAL A 131 3.97 -16.28 6.69
N TYR A 132 4.49 -17.43 7.09
CA TYR A 132 5.90 -17.76 7.03
C TYR A 132 6.13 -18.99 6.17
N GLN A 133 7.08 -18.88 5.24
CA GLN A 133 7.55 -19.99 4.42
C GLN A 133 9.07 -19.96 4.36
N GLU A 134 9.70 -21.09 4.06
CA GLU A 134 11.14 -21.15 3.86
C GLU A 134 11.56 -22.19 2.83
N THR A 135 12.76 -22.05 2.30
CA THR A 135 13.44 -23.10 1.54
C THR A 135 14.93 -23.02 1.83
N ALA A 136 15.64 -24.15 1.74
CA ALA A 136 17.10 -24.12 1.70
C ALA A 136 17.58 -23.23 0.53
N GLU A 137 18.61 -22.42 0.75
CA GLU A 137 19.24 -21.65 -0.31
C GLU A 137 20.05 -22.60 -1.23
N PRO A 138 19.79 -22.64 -2.55
CA PRO A 138 20.61 -23.41 -3.48
C PRO A 138 22.07 -22.93 -3.48
N PRO A 139 23.06 -23.83 -3.65
CA PRO A 139 24.49 -23.46 -3.64
C PRO A 139 24.90 -22.41 -4.66
N VAL A 140 24.16 -22.33 -5.78
CA VAL A 140 24.39 -21.35 -6.84
C VAL A 140 23.06 -20.67 -7.17
N LEU A 141 23.03 -19.35 -7.03
CA LEU A 141 21.87 -18.54 -7.37
C LEU A 141 22.29 -17.18 -7.93
N GLU A 142 22.15 -17.01 -9.24
CA GLU A 142 22.50 -15.75 -9.93
C GLU A 142 21.45 -14.65 -9.72
N GLY A 143 20.24 -15.05 -9.35
CA GLY A 143 19.08 -14.20 -9.18
C GLY A 143 17.81 -15.02 -8.97
N ILE A 144 16.73 -14.32 -8.66
CA ILE A 144 15.39 -14.89 -8.49
C ILE A 144 14.36 -14.12 -9.30
N LYS A 145 13.34 -14.84 -9.76
CA LYS A 145 12.08 -14.25 -10.21
C LYS A 145 11.05 -14.52 -9.13
N ILE A 146 10.24 -13.52 -8.81
CA ILE A 146 9.22 -13.62 -7.78
C ILE A 146 7.87 -13.38 -8.40
N ARG A 147 6.96 -14.35 -8.23
CA ARG A 147 5.53 -14.17 -8.50
C ARG A 147 4.83 -13.79 -7.20
N HIS A 148 4.05 -12.71 -7.22
CA HIS A 148 3.27 -12.32 -6.04
C HIS A 148 1.99 -11.55 -6.41
N ASP A 149 0.84 -12.13 -6.09
CA ASP A 149 -0.47 -11.54 -6.37
C ASP A 149 -1.53 -11.78 -5.27
N ALA A 150 -1.12 -12.18 -4.07
CA ALA A 150 -2.03 -12.40 -2.95
C ALA A 150 -2.95 -11.19 -2.72
N LEU A 151 -4.26 -11.47 -2.60
CA LEU A 151 -5.39 -10.55 -2.44
C LEU A 151 -5.67 -9.60 -3.60
N ARG A 152 -4.95 -9.71 -4.72
CA ARG A 152 -5.17 -8.84 -5.90
C ARG A 152 -6.27 -9.35 -6.82
N ASP A 153 -6.67 -10.62 -6.71
CA ASP A 153 -7.91 -11.15 -7.26
C ASP A 153 -9.15 -10.52 -6.59
N LEU A 154 -9.10 -10.30 -5.27
CA LEU A 154 -10.15 -9.63 -4.49
C LEU A 154 -10.10 -8.11 -4.62
N TRP A 155 -8.89 -7.53 -4.56
CA TRP A 155 -8.65 -6.09 -4.68
C TRP A 155 -7.63 -5.79 -5.78
N PRO A 156 -8.07 -5.63 -7.05
CA PRO A 156 -7.16 -5.40 -8.18
C PRO A 156 -6.25 -4.17 -8.05
N LYS A 157 -6.61 -3.20 -7.20
CA LYS A 157 -5.81 -1.98 -6.92
C LYS A 157 -4.87 -2.14 -5.72
N GLN A 158 -4.83 -3.30 -5.08
CA GLN A 158 -3.90 -3.56 -3.99
C GLN A 158 -2.46 -3.53 -4.50
N VAL A 159 -1.56 -3.01 -3.66
CA VAL A 159 -0.12 -2.98 -3.91
C VAL A 159 0.57 -3.94 -2.94
N ASN A 160 1.31 -4.92 -3.47
CA ASN A 160 2.16 -5.78 -2.66
C ASN A 160 3.61 -5.31 -2.81
N THR A 161 4.25 -4.93 -1.72
CA THR A 161 5.66 -4.52 -1.69
C THR A 161 6.49 -5.65 -1.12
N LEU A 162 7.58 -6.01 -1.78
CA LEU A 162 8.48 -7.06 -1.34
C LEU A 162 9.90 -6.53 -1.22
N ASN A 163 10.56 -6.84 -0.10
CA ASN A 163 11.97 -6.55 0.10
C ASN A 163 12.79 -7.84 0.03
N VAL A 164 13.85 -7.85 -0.77
CA VAL A 164 14.86 -8.90 -0.79
C VAL A 164 16.06 -8.42 0.01
N GLU A 165 16.43 -9.20 1.03
CA GLU A 165 17.45 -8.88 2.03
C GLU A 165 18.50 -10.00 2.13
N GLY A 166 19.69 -9.72 2.66
CA GLY A 166 20.74 -10.73 2.88
C GLY A 166 21.68 -11.01 1.69
N LYS A 167 21.45 -10.38 0.52
CA LYS A 167 22.34 -10.45 -0.67
C LYS A 167 22.92 -9.08 -1.07
N GLY A 168 23.32 -8.28 -0.09
CA GLY A 168 23.83 -6.92 -0.27
C GLY A 168 22.79 -5.86 0.07
N ASP A 169 22.73 -4.78 -0.72
CA ASP A 169 21.72 -3.73 -0.56
C ASP A 169 20.30 -4.29 -0.69
N ILE A 170 19.36 -3.75 0.09
CA ILE A 170 17.95 -4.13 0.03
C ILE A 170 17.41 -3.83 -1.37
N LYS A 171 16.75 -4.82 -1.97
CA LYS A 171 16.07 -4.66 -3.26
C LYS A 171 14.57 -4.72 -3.07
N THR A 172 13.88 -3.64 -3.43
CA THR A 172 12.43 -3.55 -3.30
C THR A 172 11.73 -3.80 -4.62
N LEU A 173 10.76 -4.70 -4.62
CA LEU A 173 9.85 -5.00 -5.71
C LEU A 173 8.45 -4.51 -5.36
N THR A 174 7.74 -3.93 -6.32
CA THR A 174 6.37 -3.47 -6.14
C THR A 174 5.47 -4.11 -7.17
N PHE A 175 4.53 -4.91 -6.71
CA PHE A 175 3.54 -5.61 -7.51
C PHE A 175 2.22 -4.83 -7.48
N ALA A 176 1.88 -4.21 -8.61
CA ALA A 176 0.69 -3.38 -8.78
C ALA A 176 0.09 -3.58 -10.19
N ASP A 177 -1.16 -3.15 -10.37
CA ASP A 177 -1.90 -3.25 -11.63
C ASP A 177 -1.90 -4.68 -12.20
N SER A 178 -1.28 -4.91 -13.36
CA SER A 178 -1.15 -6.24 -13.99
C SER A 178 0.20 -6.92 -13.73
N VAL A 179 1.14 -6.27 -13.05
CA VAL A 179 2.48 -6.81 -12.79
C VAL A 179 2.41 -7.82 -11.67
N ASN A 180 2.64 -9.11 -11.96
CA ASN A 180 2.65 -10.19 -10.98
C ASN A 180 3.97 -10.97 -10.92
N LEU A 181 4.90 -10.74 -11.85
CA LEU A 181 6.22 -11.38 -11.89
C LEU A 181 7.30 -10.30 -12.04
N LEU A 182 8.28 -10.31 -11.14
CA LEU A 182 9.43 -9.39 -11.14
C LEU A 182 10.72 -10.15 -10.87
N GLU A 183 11.86 -9.59 -11.28
CA GLU A 183 13.16 -10.26 -11.18
C GLU A 183 14.16 -9.43 -10.37
N VAL A 184 15.02 -10.13 -9.64
CA VAL A 184 16.16 -9.60 -8.91
C VAL A 184 17.39 -10.43 -9.27
N SER A 185 18.41 -9.78 -9.83
CA SER A 185 19.74 -10.40 -9.99
C SER A 185 20.61 -10.17 -8.76
N PHE A 186 21.50 -11.10 -8.42
CA PHE A 186 22.52 -10.91 -7.40
C PHE A 186 23.85 -10.60 -8.06
N LYS A 187 24.60 -9.64 -7.52
CA LYS A 187 25.96 -9.41 -8.01
C LYS A 187 26.78 -10.64 -7.65
N SER A 188 27.52 -11.20 -8.61
CA SER A 188 28.48 -12.26 -8.33
C SER A 188 29.45 -11.73 -7.28
N GLN A 189 29.44 -12.34 -6.09
CA GLN A 189 30.42 -12.07 -5.06
C GLN A 189 31.73 -12.69 -5.55
N ASN A 190 32.51 -11.92 -6.32
CA ASN A 190 33.92 -12.24 -6.46
C ASN A 190 34.50 -12.17 -5.04
N SER A 191 34.89 -13.33 -4.52
CA SER A 191 35.62 -13.42 -3.27
C SER A 191 36.93 -12.66 -3.41
N ASP A 192 36.95 -11.40 -2.96
CA ASP A 192 38.19 -10.71 -2.63
C ASP A 192 38.76 -11.37 -1.36
N HIS A 193 39.32 -12.57 -1.55
CA HIS A 193 40.32 -13.10 -0.65
C HIS A 193 41.62 -12.35 -0.93
N HIS A 194 41.90 -11.36 -0.08
CA HIS A 194 43.25 -10.83 0.13
C HIS A 194 43.55 -10.79 1.63
#